data_AF-W6AJE0-F1
#
_entry.id   AF-W6AJE0-F1
#
_cell.length_a   1.000
_cell.length_b   1.000
_cell.length_c   1.000
_cell.angle_alpha   90.00
_cell.angle_beta   90.00
_cell.angle_gamma   90.00
#
_symmetry.space_group_name_H-M   'P 1'
#
loop_
_entity.id
_entity.type
_entity.pdbx_description
1 polymer ?
#
loop_
_entity_poly.entity_id
_entity_poly.type
_entity_poly.pdbx_seq_one_letter_code
_entity_poly.pdbx_strand_id
1 'polypeptide(L)'
;MIFTDLEHKELIKTFKDLITKSHEMKIISPFITKQAFNLFYEEFESFFANNGKLQILTTTCNKAASSFNIDDLYQINKFNNTHIKVQVINNQSPIHMKVYVFNTKEGIYAIFRF
;
A
#
# COMPACT_ATOMS: atom_id res chain seq x y z
N MET A 1 18.35 -5.07 5.64
CA MET A 1 17.61 -3.95 6.27
C MET A 1 17.84 -2.73 5.39
N ILE A 2 16.78 -2.10 4.87
CA ILE A 2 16.88 -0.93 3.99
C ILE A 2 16.62 0.30 4.86
N PHE A 3 17.59 1.20 4.93
CA PHE A 3 17.45 2.50 5.59
C PHE A 3 17.20 3.56 4.53
N THR A 4 16.36 4.55 4.84
CA THR A 4 16.10 5.66 3.90
C THR A 4 17.26 6.64 3.98
N ASP A 5 17.68 7.14 2.83
CA ASP A 5 18.41 8.39 2.71
C ASP A 5 17.50 9.58 3.08
N LEU A 6 18.08 10.76 3.32
CA LEU A 6 17.34 12.00 3.63
C LEU A 6 16.35 12.37 2.51
N GLU A 7 16.63 11.95 1.29
CA GLU A 7 15.81 12.22 0.10
C GLU A 7 14.88 11.05 -0.27
N HIS A 8 14.91 9.96 0.50
CA HIS A 8 14.11 8.74 0.28
C HIS A 8 14.27 8.06 -1.09
N LYS A 9 15.30 8.41 -1.88
CA LYS A 9 15.49 7.94 -3.26
C LYS A 9 15.67 6.44 -3.35
N GLU A 10 16.45 5.86 -2.44
CA GLU A 10 16.74 4.42 -2.45
C GLU A 10 15.49 3.60 -2.09
N LEU A 11 14.66 4.10 -1.17
CA LEU A 11 13.40 3.46 -0.82
C LEU A 11 12.39 3.55 -1.96
N ILE A 12 12.24 4.74 -2.57
CA ILE A 12 11.32 4.94 -3.72
C ILE A 12 11.74 4.02 -4.88
N LYS A 13 13.04 3.98 -5.22
CA LYS A 13 13.56 3.11 -6.27
C LYS A 13 13.29 1.62 -5.98
N THR A 14 13.46 1.20 -4.73
CA THR A 14 13.16 -0.18 -4.31
C THR A 14 11.67 -0.50 -4.48
N PHE A 15 10.78 0.41 -4.07
CA PHE A 15 9.33 0.22 -4.26
C PHE A 15 8.98 0.12 -5.74
N LYS A 16 9.52 0.98 -6.60
CA LYS A 16 9.29 0.94 -8.05
C LYS A 16 9.67 -0.43 -8.65
N ASP A 17 10.87 -0.92 -8.33
CA ASP A 17 11.36 -2.23 -8.77
C ASP A 17 10.49 -3.38 -8.26
N LEU A 18 10.08 -3.35 -6.99
CA LEU A 18 9.24 -4.41 -6.42
C LEU A 18 7.81 -4.39 -6.95
N ILE A 19 7.19 -3.22 -7.18
CA ILE A 19 5.85 -3.12 -7.77
C ILE A 19 5.85 -3.78 -9.15
N THR A 20 6.80 -3.41 -10.00
CA THR A 20 6.88 -3.91 -11.38
C THR A 20 7.15 -5.42 -11.48
N LYS A 21 7.89 -5.99 -10.53
CA LYS A 21 8.18 -7.45 -10.49
C LYS A 21 7.09 -8.28 -9.81
N SER A 22 6.16 -7.64 -9.11
CA SER A 22 5.14 -8.35 -8.33
C SER A 22 3.99 -8.84 -9.17
N HIS A 23 3.40 -9.96 -8.78
CA HIS A 23 2.10 -10.44 -9.27
C HIS A 23 1.00 -10.33 -8.19
N GLU A 24 1.38 -10.26 -6.92
CA GLU A 24 0.47 -9.93 -5.81
C GLU A 24 1.15 -8.95 -4.86
N MET A 25 0.40 -7.94 -4.44
CA MET A 25 0.84 -6.95 -3.46
C MET A 25 -0.15 -6.87 -2.30
N LYS A 26 0.37 -6.79 -1.07
CA LYS A 26 -0.44 -6.59 0.15
C LYS A 26 0.08 -5.39 0.91
N ILE A 27 -0.80 -4.44 1.17
CA ILE A 27 -0.51 -3.22 1.93
C ILE A 27 -1.32 -3.26 3.21
N ILE A 28 -0.63 -3.18 4.36
CA ILE A 28 -1.26 -2.95 5.66
C ILE A 28 -0.73 -1.61 6.15
N SER A 29 -1.60 -0.60 6.22
CA SER A 29 -1.20 0.73 6.69
C SER A 29 -2.38 1.48 7.33
N PRO A 30 -2.17 2.17 8.46
CA PRO A 30 -3.20 3.05 9.06
C PRO A 30 -3.62 4.17 8.13
N PHE A 31 -2.69 4.68 7.33
CA PHE A 31 -2.89 5.84 6.47
C PHE A 31 -2.47 5.50 5.05
N ILE A 32 -3.37 5.75 4.11
CA ILE A 32 -3.16 5.53 2.69
C ILE A 32 -3.71 6.75 1.98
N THR A 33 -2.90 7.33 1.08
CA THR A 33 -3.26 8.51 0.32
C THR A 33 -3.16 8.24 -1.17
N LYS A 34 -4.01 8.88 -1.98
CA LYS A 34 -3.93 8.75 -3.44
C LYS A 34 -2.62 9.32 -4.02
N GLN A 35 -2.04 10.33 -3.36
CA GLN A 35 -0.78 10.93 -3.78
C GLN A 35 0.37 9.92 -3.74
N ALA A 36 0.35 9.00 -2.77
CA ALA A 36 1.33 7.92 -2.71
C ALA A 36 1.22 7.00 -3.94
N PHE A 37 -0.01 6.69 -4.39
CA PHE A 37 -0.22 5.90 -5.61
C PHE A 37 0.22 6.64 -6.87
N ASN A 38 -0.02 7.95 -6.93
CA ASN A 38 0.40 8.77 -8.07
C ASN A 38 1.94 8.80 -8.23
N LEU A 39 2.70 8.70 -7.14
CA LEU A 39 4.17 8.63 -7.20
C LEU A 39 4.70 7.38 -7.93
N PHE A 40 3.90 6.31 -7.95
CA PHE A 40 4.22 5.02 -8.55
C PHE A 40 3.26 4.68 -9.71
N TYR A 41 2.67 5.68 -10.36
CA TYR A 41 1.59 5.47 -11.32
C TYR A 41 1.99 4.55 -12.49
N GLU A 42 3.16 4.80 -13.09
CA GLU A 42 3.67 3.99 -14.21
C GLU A 42 3.93 2.53 -13.79
N GLU A 43 4.45 2.33 -12.58
CA GLU A 43 4.69 0.99 -12.04
C GLU A 43 3.39 0.26 -11.73
N PHE A 44 2.38 0.96 -11.20
CA PHE A 44 1.05 0.39 -10.97
C PHE A 44 0.33 0.06 -12.29
N GLU A 45 0.41 0.93 -13.31
CA GLU A 45 -0.14 0.64 -14.64
C GLU A 45 0.48 -0.65 -15.21
N SER A 46 1.80 -0.80 -15.12
CA SER A 46 2.50 -2.03 -15.55
C SER A 46 2.08 -3.24 -14.72
N PHE A 47 2.00 -3.11 -13.40
CA PHE A 47 1.56 -4.16 -12.49
C PHE A 47 0.15 -4.66 -12.84
N PHE A 48 -0.81 -3.76 -13.04
CA PHE A 48 -2.19 -4.12 -13.36
C PHE A 48 -2.36 -4.63 -14.79
N ALA A 49 -1.60 -4.11 -15.76
CA ALA A 49 -1.56 -4.64 -17.12
C ALA A 49 -1.11 -6.12 -17.16
N ASN A 50 -0.30 -6.54 -16.18
CA ASN A 50 0.15 -7.92 -15.99
C ASN A 50 -0.77 -8.75 -15.07
N ASN A 51 -2.04 -8.35 -14.89
CA ASN A 51 -3.02 -8.98 -13.99
C ASN A 51 -2.60 -9.00 -12.51
N GLY A 52 -1.74 -8.06 -12.10
CA GLY A 52 -1.33 -7.90 -10.71
C GLY A 52 -2.52 -7.73 -9.77
N LYS A 53 -2.44 -8.35 -8.59
CA LYS A 53 -3.49 -8.29 -7.56
C LYS A 53 -3.08 -7.41 -6.39
N LEU A 54 -3.85 -6.35 -6.12
CA LEU A 54 -3.59 -5.46 -4.99
C LEU A 54 -4.58 -5.73 -3.85
N GLN A 55 -4.08 -5.97 -2.65
CA GLN A 55 -4.87 -6.10 -1.44
C GLN A 55 -4.44 -5.05 -0.42
N ILE A 56 -5.41 -4.35 0.15
CA ILE A 56 -5.18 -3.29 1.12
C ILE A 56 -5.99 -3.56 2.37
N LEU A 57 -5.32 -3.49 3.53
CA LEU A 57 -5.95 -3.44 4.84
C LEU A 57 -5.59 -2.13 5.52
N THR A 58 -6.60 -1.35 5.88
CA THR A 58 -6.44 -0.07 6.57
C THR A 58 -7.44 0.06 7.72
N THR A 59 -7.46 1.19 8.41
CA THR A 59 -8.34 1.42 9.57
C THR A 59 -8.85 2.86 9.62
N THR A 60 -10.01 3.08 10.24
CA THR A 60 -10.55 4.43 10.48
C THR A 60 -9.73 5.23 11.51
N CYS A 61 -8.71 4.62 12.13
CA CYS A 61 -7.79 5.18 13.14
C CYS A 61 -8.45 5.58 14.48
N ASN A 62 -9.71 6.05 14.47
CA ASN A 62 -10.52 6.36 15.63
C ASN A 62 -12.02 6.08 15.38
N LYS A 63 -12.84 6.15 16.45
CA LYS A 63 -14.29 5.92 16.38
C LYS A 63 -15.03 6.94 15.53
N ALA A 64 -14.54 8.17 15.47
CA ALA A 64 -15.14 9.27 14.71
C ALA A 64 -14.76 9.25 13.22
N ALA A 65 -13.86 8.35 12.81
CA ALA A 65 -13.25 8.30 11.48
C ALA A 65 -12.68 9.65 10.99
N SER A 66 -12.35 10.57 11.90
CA SER A 66 -12.04 11.96 11.54
C SER A 66 -10.75 12.12 10.72
N SER A 67 -9.83 11.17 10.83
CA SER A 67 -8.57 11.13 10.05
C SER A 67 -8.61 10.12 8.91
N PHE A 68 -9.78 9.51 8.63
CA PHE A 68 -9.94 8.50 7.60
C PHE A 68 -10.38 9.15 6.29
N ASN A 69 -9.51 9.11 5.27
CA ASN A 69 -9.81 9.70 3.98
C ASN A 69 -10.44 8.68 3.04
N ILE A 70 -11.78 8.66 2.98
CA ILE A 70 -12.52 7.76 2.11
C ILE A 70 -12.32 8.06 0.62
N ASP A 71 -12.11 9.34 0.26
CA ASP A 71 -11.93 9.75 -1.13
C ASP A 71 -10.64 9.19 -1.73
N ASP A 72 -9.57 9.11 -0.92
CA ASP A 72 -8.32 8.51 -1.35
C ASP A 72 -8.50 7.02 -1.65
N LEU A 73 -9.23 6.29 -0.80
CA LEU A 73 -9.54 4.89 -1.04
C LEU A 73 -10.43 4.71 -2.27
N TYR A 74 -11.39 5.60 -2.49
CA TYR A 74 -12.23 5.57 -3.68
C TYR A 74 -11.40 5.73 -4.96
N GLN A 75 -10.42 6.65 -4.99
CA GLN A 75 -9.53 6.79 -6.14
C GLN A 75 -8.66 5.55 -6.34
N ILE A 76 -8.13 4.96 -5.27
CA ILE A 76 -7.29 3.76 -5.34
C ILE A 76 -8.11 2.55 -5.81
N ASN A 77 -9.36 2.44 -5.39
CA ASN A 77 -10.22 1.34 -5.80
C ASN A 77 -10.63 1.38 -7.29
N LYS A 78 -10.28 2.45 -8.03
CA LYS A 78 -10.45 2.51 -9.48
C LYS A 78 -9.41 1.70 -10.24
N PHE A 79 -8.27 1.37 -9.62
CA PHE A 79 -7.31 0.47 -10.23
C PHE A 79 -7.88 -0.95 -10.33
N ASN A 80 -7.58 -1.64 -11.43
CA ASN A 80 -8.04 -3.02 -11.65
C ASN A 80 -7.59 -3.97 -10.54
N ASN A 81 -8.35 -5.04 -10.28
CA ASN A 81 -7.98 -6.12 -9.35
C ASN A 81 -7.53 -5.65 -7.94
N THR A 82 -8.06 -4.52 -7.48
CA THR A 82 -7.78 -3.91 -6.17
C THR A 82 -8.87 -4.29 -5.17
N HIS A 83 -8.46 -4.74 -3.98
CA HIS A 83 -9.35 -5.15 -2.90
C HIS A 83 -8.99 -4.40 -1.62
N ILE A 84 -9.87 -3.51 -1.16
CA ILE A 84 -9.65 -2.70 0.04
C ILE A 84 -10.56 -3.19 1.17
N LYS A 85 -9.97 -3.48 2.33
CA LYS A 85 -10.67 -3.76 3.59
C LYS A 85 -10.32 -2.70 4.62
N VAL A 86 -11.33 -2.26 5.36
CA VAL A 86 -11.21 -1.21 6.38
C VAL A 86 -11.62 -1.78 7.73
N GLN A 87 -10.71 -1.76 8.71
CA GLN A 87 -11.03 -2.01 10.10
C GLN A 87 -11.70 -0.78 10.69
N VAL A 88 -13.01 -0.86 10.92
CA VAL A 88 -13.76 0.19 11.63
C VAL A 88 -13.46 0.10 13.11
N ILE A 89 -12.96 1.19 13.69
CA ILE A 89 -12.58 1.24 15.10
C ILE A 89 -13.80 1.44 15.97
N ASN A 90 -14.00 0.49 16.86
CA ASN A 90 -14.92 0.61 17.98
C ASN A 90 -14.13 0.43 19.29
N ASN A 91 -14.02 -0.78 19.84
CA ASN A 91 -13.37 -1.03 21.13
C ASN A 91 -11.99 -1.71 21.04
N GLN A 92 -11.42 -1.77 19.84
CA GLN A 92 -10.12 -2.39 19.55
C GLN A 92 -9.08 -1.34 19.18
N SER A 93 -7.81 -1.63 19.46
CA SER A 93 -6.70 -0.79 19.01
C SER A 93 -6.63 -0.75 17.48
N PRO A 94 -6.36 0.42 16.88
CA PRO A 94 -6.22 0.54 15.44
C PRO A 94 -4.98 -0.18 14.93
N ILE A 95 -5.08 -0.70 13.71
CA ILE A 95 -3.91 -1.10 12.92
C ILE A 95 -2.96 0.10 12.85
N HIS A 96 -1.75 -0.03 13.39
CA HIS A 96 -0.72 1.01 13.31
C HIS A 96 0.51 0.56 12.50
N MET A 97 0.58 -0.74 12.17
CA MET A 97 1.67 -1.32 11.39
C MET A 97 1.69 -0.76 9.96
N LYS A 98 2.89 -0.62 9.41
CA LYS A 98 3.13 -0.25 8.01
C LYS A 98 3.91 -1.39 7.38
N VAL A 99 3.19 -2.21 6.64
CA VAL A 99 3.70 -3.44 6.03
C VAL A 99 3.34 -3.45 4.55
N TYR A 100 4.35 -3.67 3.71
CA TYR A 100 4.20 -3.78 2.27
C TYR A 100 4.81 -5.10 1.86
N VAL A 101 3.98 -6.02 1.35
CA VAL A 101 4.40 -7.34 0.90
C VAL A 101 4.28 -7.40 -0.62
N PHE A 102 5.33 -7.88 -1.25
CA PHE A 102 5.51 -8.01 -2.68
C PHE A 102 5.79 -9.47 -2.97
N ASN A 103 4.87 -10.13 -3.67
CA ASN A 103 5.03 -11.50 -4.12
C ASN A 103 5.48 -11.48 -5.58
N THR A 104 6.71 -11.89 -5.83
CA THR A 104 7.33 -11.94 -7.17
C THR A 104 7.59 -13.39 -7.58
N LYS A 105 8.12 -13.61 -8.78
CA LYS A 105 8.50 -14.97 -9.22
C LYS A 105 9.71 -15.51 -8.44
N GLU A 106 10.55 -14.61 -7.96
CA GLU A 106 11.80 -14.90 -7.24
C GLU A 106 11.58 -15.10 -5.74
N GLY A 107 10.44 -14.66 -5.19
CA GLY A 107 10.07 -14.90 -3.81
C GLY A 107 9.16 -13.82 -3.21
N ILE A 108 9.10 -13.81 -1.87
CA ILE A 108 8.30 -12.86 -1.10
C ILE A 108 9.23 -11.83 -0.46
N TYR A 109 8.96 -10.56 -0.73
CA TYR A 109 9.66 -9.43 -0.13
C TYR A 109 8.70 -8.67 0.77
N ALA A 110 9.15 -8.28 1.95
CA ALA A 110 8.34 -7.51 2.89
C ALA A 110 9.12 -6.32 3.43
N ILE A 111 8.50 -5.14 3.38
CA ILE A 111 9.01 -3.89 3.93
C ILE A 111 8.15 -3.54 5.14
N PHE A 112 8.82 -3.37 6.29
CA PHE A 112 8.19 -3.03 7.56
C PHE A 112 8.68 -1.67 8.04
N ARG A 113 7.78 -0.84 8.56
CA ARG A 113 8.13 0.34 9.35
C ARG A 113 7.41 0.26 10.69
N PHE A 114 8.21 0.21 11.75
CA PHE A 114 7.77 0.22 13.14
C PHE A 114 7.58 1.66 13.62
#